data_AF-A0A7C0YZL0-F1
#
_entry.id   AF-A0A7C0YZL0-F1
#
_cell.length_a   1.000
_cell.length_b   1.000
_cell.length_c   1.000
_cell.angle_alpha   90.00
_cell.angle_beta   90.00
_cell.angle_gamma   90.00
#
_symmetry.space_group_name_H-M   'P 1'
#
loop_
_entity.id
_entity.type
_entity.pdbx_description
1 polymer ?
#
loop_
_entity_poly.entity_id
_entity_poly.type
_entity_poly.pdbx_seq_one_letter_code
_entity_poly.pdbx_strand_id
1 'polypeptide(L)'
;MISAREGNIVFLKLSKNENLNDVQNLIETYEIKSGFLEGFGEFKIVETESGIVEVKKAVIFGIISELRKKPYIELYCYSNEVSKINNFVAEEFIIIIRKFDDIELKSRLNEKGNLELSIGEETIDK
;
A
#
# COMPACT_ATOMS: atom_id res chain seq x y z
N MET A 1 11.68 -20.27 8.05
CA MET A 1 12.16 -19.19 7.17
C MET A 1 11.69 -19.51 5.77
N ILE A 2 10.85 -18.65 5.20
CA ILE A 2 10.45 -18.74 3.78
C ILE A 2 11.29 -17.67 3.08
N SER A 3 12.06 -18.07 2.07
CA SER A 3 12.83 -17.16 1.22
C SER A 3 12.30 -17.25 -0.20
N ALA A 4 12.06 -16.11 -0.84
CA ALA A 4 11.73 -16.05 -2.27
C ALA A 4 12.78 -15.26 -3.02
N ARG A 5 12.82 -15.49 -4.33
CA ARG A 5 13.57 -14.64 -5.23
C ARG A 5 12.85 -13.30 -5.36
N GLU A 6 13.58 -12.20 -5.21
CA GLU A 6 13.07 -10.87 -5.61
C GLU A 6 12.75 -10.94 -7.12
N GLY A 7 11.51 -10.57 -7.46
CA GLY A 7 11.11 -10.37 -8.85
C GLY A 7 11.59 -9.02 -9.37
N ASN A 8 10.93 -8.51 -10.40
CA ASN A 8 11.28 -7.21 -10.96
C ASN A 8 11.08 -6.06 -9.96
N ILE A 9 11.99 -5.09 -10.00
CA ILE A 9 11.87 -3.81 -9.29
C ILE A 9 11.32 -2.78 -10.29
N VAL A 10 10.26 -2.07 -9.91
CA VAL A 10 9.65 -1.02 -10.71
C VAL A 10 9.87 0.33 -10.01
N PHE A 11 10.40 1.30 -10.74
CA PHE A 11 10.56 2.68 -10.28
C PHE A 11 9.49 3.55 -10.91
N LEU A 12 8.73 4.28 -10.10
CA LEU A 12 7.67 5.18 -10.54
C LEU A 12 7.94 6.58 -9.96
N LYS A 13 7.60 7.60 -10.74
CA LYS A 13 7.52 8.98 -10.27
C LYS A 13 6.09 9.47 -10.47
N LEU A 14 5.42 9.82 -9.38
CA LEU A 14 4.14 10.48 -9.43
C LEU A 14 4.32 11.99 -9.63
N SER A 15 3.51 12.51 -10.54
CA SER A 15 3.35 13.92 -10.87
C SER A 15 2.33 14.59 -9.94
N LYS A 16 2.30 15.93 -10.01
CA LYS A 16 1.37 16.75 -9.26
C LYS A 16 -0.09 16.30 -9.46
N ASN A 17 -0.80 16.14 -8.36
CA ASN A 17 -2.20 15.71 -8.23
C ASN A 17 -2.49 14.23 -8.50
N GLU A 18 -1.48 13.40 -8.79
CA GLU A 18 -1.67 11.95 -8.82
C GLU A 18 -1.92 11.41 -7.40
N ASN A 19 -2.67 10.32 -7.31
CA ASN A 19 -3.23 9.82 -6.05
C ASN A 19 -3.14 8.28 -5.96
N LEU A 20 -3.76 7.71 -4.93
CA LEU A 20 -3.74 6.27 -4.69
C LEU A 20 -4.33 5.46 -5.85
N ASN A 21 -5.37 5.95 -6.53
CA ASN A 21 -5.97 5.24 -7.66
C ASN A 21 -5.00 5.14 -8.84
N ASP A 22 -4.16 6.15 -9.06
CA ASP A 22 -3.16 6.12 -10.13
C ASP A 22 -2.10 5.03 -9.84
N VAL A 23 -1.67 4.91 -8.58
CA VAL A 23 -0.78 3.83 -8.14
C VAL A 23 -1.44 2.46 -8.30
N GLN A 24 -2.70 2.33 -7.89
CA GLN A 24 -3.50 1.10 -8.06
C GLN A 24 -3.59 0.70 -9.53
N ASN A 25 -3.91 1.63 -10.43
CA ASN A 25 -3.99 1.39 -11.86
C ASN A 25 -2.66 0.92 -12.46
N LEU A 26 -1.55 1.51 -12.02
CA LEU A 26 -0.21 1.09 -12.46
C LEU A 26 0.10 -0.33 -11.99
N ILE A 27 -0.17 -0.65 -10.72
CA ILE A 27 0.03 -2.00 -10.16
C ILE A 27 -0.82 -3.04 -10.89
N GLU A 28 -2.06 -2.70 -11.25
CA GLU A 28 -2.93 -3.53 -12.09
C GLU A 28 -2.35 -3.72 -13.50
N THR A 29 -1.87 -2.65 -14.12
CA THR A 29 -1.28 -2.69 -15.48
C THR A 29 -0.04 -3.57 -15.55
N TYR A 30 0.80 -3.55 -14.51
CA TYR A 30 1.99 -4.39 -14.40
C TYR A 30 1.71 -5.79 -13.82
N GLU A 31 0.44 -6.12 -13.56
CA GLU A 31 0.00 -7.40 -12.99
C GLU A 31 0.76 -7.78 -11.69
N ILE A 32 1.05 -6.79 -10.86
CA ILE A 32 1.79 -7.00 -9.60
C ILE A 32 0.79 -7.44 -8.53
N LYS A 33 0.72 -8.75 -8.28
CA LYS A 33 -0.21 -9.35 -7.31
C LYS A 33 0.37 -9.54 -5.91
N SER A 34 1.68 -9.48 -5.77
CA SER A 34 2.36 -9.72 -4.50
C SER A 34 3.67 -8.96 -4.47
N GLY A 35 3.94 -8.29 -3.35
CA GLY A 35 5.12 -7.47 -3.20
C GLY A 35 4.97 -6.43 -2.10
N PHE A 36 5.89 -5.49 -2.08
CA PHE A 36 5.79 -4.30 -1.27
C PHE A 36 6.22 -3.08 -2.08
N LEU A 37 5.87 -1.91 -1.59
CA LEU A 37 6.33 -0.65 -2.13
C LEU A 37 6.85 0.26 -1.02
N GLU A 38 7.85 1.04 -1.36
CA GLU A 38 8.39 2.11 -0.54
C GLU A 38 8.36 3.37 -1.38
N GLY A 39 7.90 4.48 -0.81
CA GLY A 39 7.92 5.75 -1.51
C GLY A 39 8.29 6.90 -0.60
N PHE A 40 8.86 7.94 -1.20
CA PHE A 40 9.32 9.14 -0.52
C PHE A 40 9.05 10.37 -1.36
N GLY A 41 8.61 11.45 -0.72
CA GLY A 41 8.36 12.72 -1.40
C GLY A 41 7.38 13.62 -0.67
N GLU A 42 6.77 14.52 -1.44
CA GLU A 42 5.91 15.60 -0.99
C GLU A 42 4.45 15.33 -1.36
N PHE A 43 3.57 15.55 -0.40
CA PHE A 43 2.13 15.42 -0.57
C PHE A 43 1.45 16.76 -0.34
N LYS A 44 0.36 16.99 -1.07
CA LYS A 44 -0.57 18.06 -0.76
C LYS A 44 -1.42 17.69 0.46
N ILE A 45 -1.98 16.48 0.42
CA ILE A 45 -2.79 15.91 1.51
C ILE A 45 -2.55 14.40 1.61
N VAL A 46 -2.68 13.88 2.83
CA VAL A 46 -2.78 12.45 3.12
C VAL A 46 -4.06 12.25 3.94
N GLU A 47 -4.93 11.37 3.49
CA GLU A 47 -6.16 10.98 4.19
C GLU A 47 -5.89 9.68 4.95
N THR A 48 -6.10 9.71 6.25
CA THR A 48 -5.92 8.56 7.16
C THR A 48 -7.22 8.24 7.88
N GLU A 49 -7.25 7.16 8.65
CA GLU A 49 -8.40 6.84 9.52
C GLU A 49 -8.68 7.93 10.56
N SER A 50 -7.66 8.67 10.99
CA SER A 50 -7.78 9.76 11.97
C SER A 50 -8.16 11.11 11.34
N GLY A 51 -8.21 11.18 10.01
CA GLY A 51 -8.55 12.40 9.26
C GLY A 51 -7.51 12.80 8.22
N ILE A 52 -7.67 14.03 7.70
CA ILE A 52 -6.81 14.61 6.67
C ILE A 52 -5.62 15.31 7.33
N VAL A 53 -4.42 14.98 6.88
CA VAL A 53 -3.17 15.58 7.36
C VAL A 53 -2.46 16.27 6.19
N GLU A 54 -2.05 17.51 6.39
CA GLU A 54 -1.14 18.20 5.47
C GLU A 54 0.29 17.76 5.77
N VAL A 55 0.88 16.98 4.84
CA VAL A 55 2.19 16.38 5.03
C VAL A 55 3.14 16.89 3.96
N LYS A 56 4.04 17.83 4.33
CA LYS A 56 5.02 18.38 3.40
C LYS A 56 5.99 17.33 2.87
N LYS A 57 6.45 16.40 3.72
CA LYS A 57 7.34 15.29 3.36
C LYS A 57 6.98 14.07 4.17
N ALA A 58 6.80 12.92 3.51
CA ALA A 58 6.57 11.65 4.17
C ALA A 58 7.26 10.51 3.43
N VAL A 59 7.47 9.44 4.19
CA VAL A 59 7.77 8.11 3.67
C VAL A 59 6.49 7.29 3.73
N ILE A 60 6.16 6.58 2.66
CA ILE A 60 5.07 5.61 2.65
C ILE A 60 5.67 4.22 2.49
N PHE A 61 5.17 3.28 3.28
CA PHE A 61 5.37 1.85 3.04
C PHE A 61 4.05 1.24 2.62
N GLY A 62 4.09 0.25 1.73
CA GLY A 62 2.89 -0.46 1.32
C GLY A 62 3.10 -1.94 1.07
N ILE A 63 2.06 -2.73 1.31
CA ILE A 63 1.99 -4.14 0.97
C ILE A 63 1.05 -4.30 -0.22
N ILE A 64 1.48 -5.10 -1.20
CA ILE A 64 0.67 -5.49 -2.35
C ILE A 64 0.28 -6.95 -2.18
N SER A 65 -1.01 -7.23 -2.21
CA SER A 65 -1.58 -8.58 -2.10
C SER A 65 -2.68 -8.79 -3.13
N GLU A 66 -3.13 -10.03 -3.29
CA GLU A 66 -4.30 -10.34 -4.10
C GLU A 66 -5.57 -10.31 -3.23
N LEU A 67 -6.57 -9.53 -3.65
CA LEU A 67 -7.92 -9.52 -3.10
C LEU A 67 -8.92 -9.73 -4.24
N ARG A 68 -9.73 -10.79 -4.16
CA ARG A 68 -10.73 -11.14 -5.20
C ARG A 68 -10.14 -11.17 -6.62
N LYS A 69 -8.95 -11.77 -6.77
CA LYS A 69 -8.17 -11.89 -8.03
C LYS A 69 -7.63 -10.58 -8.61
N LYS A 70 -7.74 -9.48 -7.88
CA LYS A 70 -7.16 -8.19 -8.25
C LYS A 70 -6.03 -7.83 -7.28
N PRO A 71 -5.00 -7.08 -7.72
CA PRO A 71 -4.08 -6.43 -6.81
C PRO A 71 -4.82 -5.54 -5.82
N TYR A 72 -4.35 -5.52 -4.59
CA TYR A 72 -4.85 -4.71 -3.50
C TYR A 72 -3.65 -4.15 -2.75
N ILE A 73 -3.75 -2.88 -2.39
CA ILE A 73 -2.66 -2.15 -1.76
C ILE A 73 -3.12 -1.66 -0.39
N GLU A 74 -2.31 -1.95 0.63
CA GLU A 74 -2.40 -1.28 1.92
C GLU A 74 -1.20 -0.37 2.08
N LEU A 75 -1.45 0.91 2.35
CA LEU A 75 -0.41 1.92 2.51
C LEU A 75 -0.39 2.47 3.94
N TYR A 76 0.81 2.76 4.42
CA TYR A 76 1.08 3.33 5.73
C TYR A 76 2.00 4.54 5.58
N CYS A 77 1.59 5.67 6.14
CA CYS A 77 2.39 6.88 6.19
C CYS A 77 3.28 6.84 7.43
N TYR A 78 4.57 7.06 7.24
CA TYR A 78 5.55 7.27 8.30
C TYR A 78 5.89 8.77 8.31
N SER A 79 5.30 9.47 9.26
CA SER A 79 5.61 10.87 9.57
C SER A 79 5.92 10.99 11.07
N ASN A 80 5.12 11.75 11.82
CA ASN A 80 5.22 11.82 13.28
C ASN A 80 4.63 10.56 13.95
N GLU A 81 3.62 9.96 13.33
CA GLU A 81 2.98 8.71 13.73
C GLU A 81 2.81 7.80 12.50
N VAL A 82 2.65 6.50 12.74
CA VAL A 82 2.36 5.52 11.68
C VAL A 82 0.84 5.43 11.54
N SER A 83 0.32 5.71 10.35
CA SER A 83 -1.12 5.68 10.09
C SER A 83 -1.45 5.03 8.76
N LYS A 84 -2.51 4.22 8.73
CA LYS A 84 -3.04 3.66 7.48
C LYS A 84 -3.58 4.79 6.60
N ILE A 85 -3.21 4.75 5.33
CA ILE A 85 -3.59 5.73 4.31
C ILE A 85 -4.83 5.21 3.58
N ASN A 86 -5.89 6.01 3.60
CA ASN A 86 -7.08 5.80 2.79
C ASN A 86 -6.92 6.42 1.40
N ASN A 87 -6.25 7.57 1.31
CA ASN A 87 -5.93 8.24 0.05
C ASN A 87 -4.80 9.26 0.24
N PHE A 88 -4.22 9.76 -0.85
CA PHE A 88 -3.29 10.89 -0.83
C PHE A 88 -3.37 11.68 -2.14
N VAL A 89 -2.82 12.89 -2.15
CA VAL A 89 -2.59 13.67 -3.37
C VAL A 89 -1.12 14.10 -3.40
N ALA A 90 -0.38 13.64 -4.40
CA ALA A 90 1.04 13.92 -4.56
C ALA A 90 1.31 15.33 -5.09
N GLU A 91 2.42 15.92 -4.68
CA GLU A 91 3.04 17.08 -5.34
C GLU A 91 4.26 16.60 -6.16
N GLU A 92 5.15 15.85 -5.51
CA GLU A 92 6.26 15.13 -6.15
C GLU A 92 6.58 13.89 -5.30
N PHE A 93 6.40 12.69 -5.87
CA PHE A 93 6.56 11.46 -5.09
C PHE A 93 7.22 10.36 -5.90
N ILE A 94 8.22 9.68 -5.33
CA ILE A 94 8.91 8.55 -5.96
C ILE A 94 8.47 7.28 -5.26
N ILE A 95 8.16 6.24 -6.03
CA ILE A 95 7.78 4.92 -5.53
C ILE A 95 8.73 3.88 -6.11
N ILE A 96 9.18 2.97 -5.26
CA ILE A 96 9.90 1.77 -5.61
C ILE A 96 9.00 0.59 -5.25
N ILE A 97 8.67 -0.24 -6.23
CA ILE A 97 7.87 -1.44 -6.03
C ILE A 97 8.78 -2.65 -6.20
N ARG A 98 8.76 -3.57 -5.23
CA ARG A 98 9.44 -4.87 -5.33
C ARG A 98 8.40 -5.97 -5.45
N LYS A 99 8.34 -6.59 -6.62
CA LYS A 99 7.45 -7.72 -6.88
C LYS A 99 8.01 -9.00 -6.26
N PHE A 100 7.12 -9.82 -5.72
CA PHE A 100 7.42 -11.20 -5.36
C PHE A 100 6.92 -12.11 -6.47
N ASP A 101 7.81 -12.91 -7.06
CA ASP A 101 7.43 -13.88 -8.10
C ASP A 101 7.00 -15.23 -7.51
N ASP A 102 7.64 -15.66 -6.41
CA ASP A 102 7.43 -16.98 -5.81
C ASP A 102 6.59 -16.97 -4.52
N ILE A 103 6.29 -15.78 -3.96
CA ILE A 103 5.43 -15.62 -2.77
C ILE A 103 4.12 -14.97 -3.20
N GLU A 104 3.03 -15.67 -2.91
CA GLU A 104 1.68 -15.13 -3.02
C GLU A 104 1.25 -14.53 -1.67
N LEU A 105 0.94 -13.23 -1.68
CA LEU A 105 0.27 -12.54 -0.59
C LEU A 105 -1.21 -12.42 -0.93
N LYS A 106 -2.09 -12.80 0.00
CA LYS A 106 -3.55 -12.75 -0.19
C LYS A 106 -4.21 -12.02 0.96
N SER A 107 -5.03 -11.03 0.63
CA SER A 107 -5.93 -10.39 1.59
C SER A 107 -7.32 -11.00 1.47
N ARG A 108 -8.09 -10.95 2.56
CA ARG A 108 -9.44 -11.52 2.64
C ARG A 108 -10.39 -10.51 3.25
N LEU A 109 -11.68 -10.69 2.98
CA LEU A 109 -12.73 -9.94 3.68
C LEU A 109 -13.47 -10.92 4.60
N ASN A 110 -13.84 -10.45 5.78
CA ASN A 110 -14.67 -11.19 6.71
C ASN A 110 -16.13 -11.25 6.22
N GLU A 111 -17.00 -11.93 6.96
CA GLU A 111 -18.42 -12.07 6.63
C GLU A 111 -19.16 -10.73 6.49
N LYS A 112 -18.66 -9.67 7.13
CA LYS A 112 -19.22 -8.31 7.07
C LYS A 112 -18.68 -7.50 5.88
N GLY A 113 -17.75 -8.06 5.11
CA GLY A 113 -17.10 -7.39 3.98
C GLY A 113 -15.93 -6.49 4.36
N ASN A 114 -15.49 -6.50 5.62
CA ASN A 114 -14.33 -5.74 6.07
C ASN A 114 -13.05 -6.54 5.85
N LEU A 115 -11.93 -5.87 5.59
CA LEU A 115 -10.63 -6.52 5.44
C LEU A 115 -10.28 -7.29 6.71
N GLU A 116 -9.99 -8.59 6.59
CA GLU A 116 -9.41 -9.37 7.67
C GLU A 116 -7.95 -8.95 7.83
N LEU A 117 -7.60 -8.48 9.03
CA LEU A 117 -6.22 -8.21 9.36
C LEU A 117 -5.43 -9.52 9.28
N SER A 118 -4.33 -9.49 8.53
CA SER A 118 -3.43 -10.64 8.32
C SER A 118 -2.77 -11.17 9.60
N ILE A 119 -2.94 -10.45 10.73
CA ILE A 119 -2.40 -10.78 12.05
C ILE A 119 -3.56 -10.58 13.04
N GLY A 120 -3.89 -11.65 13.78
CA GLY A 120 -5.15 -11.84 14.48
C GLY A 120 -5.56 -10.70 15.42
N GLU A 121 -6.83 -10.34 15.35
CA GLU A 121 -7.54 -10.05 16.59
C GLU A 121 -7.53 -11.35 17.38
N GLU A 122 -6.81 -11.39 18.50
CA GLU A 122 -7.14 -12.37 19.53
C GLU A 122 -8.63 -12.18 19.81
N THR A 123 -9.44 -13.17 19.45
CA THR A 123 -10.74 -13.36 20.06
C THR A 123 -10.49 -13.49 21.54
N ILE A 124 -10.61 -12.39 22.28
CA ILE A 124 -10.79 -12.42 23.72
C ILE A 124 -12.19 -13.01 23.89
N ASP A 125 -12.25 -14.34 23.96
CA ASP A 125 -13.45 -15.04 24.41
C ASP A 125 -13.81 -14.50 25.80
N LYS A 126 -15.04 -14.03 25.92
CA LYS A 126 -15.63 -13.54 27.17
C LYS A 126 -15.92 -14.68 28.14
#